data_AF-A0A2G5C053-F1
#
_entry.id   AF-A0A2G5C053-F1
#
_cell.length_a   1.000
_cell.length_b   1.000
_cell.length_c   1.000
_cell.angle_alpha   90.00
_cell.angle_beta   90.00
_cell.angle_gamma   90.00
#
_symmetry.space_group_name_H-M   'P 1'
#
loop_
_entity.id
_entity.type
_entity.pdbx_description
1 polymer ?
#
loop_
_entity_poly.entity_id
_entity_poly.type
_entity_poly.pdbx_seq_one_letter_code
_entity_poly.pdbx_strand_id
1 'polypeptide(L)'
;PSSSPPPSFTRKKKREEQDKAENPWQWKSYSTEDLKRTVFESTDSAIRSARSIHENSSTHIQTLQDLIPTVKSQYKSYEESFFKKVKDELMSAREHPAIAGGVAVATGLLLMRGTRRFLFRHTLGRLQSEEALYNKAERNVKKLNLSVDLMKKESKKLLERAAFAKTDMKRGHTEVM
;
A
#
# COMPACT_ATOMS: atom_id res chain seq x y z
N PRO A 1 -23.57 -8.22 -69.83
CA PRO A 1 -23.75 -8.52 -68.39
C PRO A 1 -22.55 -8.03 -67.58
N SER A 2 -22.63 -7.21 -66.54
CA SER A 2 -23.72 -6.86 -65.65
C SER A 2 -23.38 -5.56 -64.92
N SER A 3 -24.33 -4.63 -64.96
CA SER A 3 -24.66 -3.57 -63.98
C SER A 3 -23.78 -3.40 -62.73
N SER A 4 -23.20 -2.20 -62.61
CA SER A 4 -22.74 -1.58 -61.37
C SER A 4 -23.92 -1.20 -60.45
N PRO A 5 -23.87 -1.43 -59.12
CA PRO A 5 -24.81 -0.85 -58.16
C PRO A 5 -24.31 0.50 -57.58
N PRO A 6 -25.19 1.30 -56.91
CA PRO A 6 -25.11 2.77 -56.86
C PRO A 6 -24.35 3.37 -55.65
N PRO A 7 -24.03 4.69 -55.67
CA PRO A 7 -23.17 5.36 -54.69
C PRO A 7 -23.99 5.98 -53.53
N SER A 8 -24.41 5.17 -52.55
CA SER A 8 -25.09 5.70 -51.34
C SER A 8 -24.21 5.66 -50.09
N PHE A 9 -23.35 4.65 -49.95
CA PHE A 9 -22.52 4.43 -48.75
C PHE A 9 -21.38 5.45 -48.61
N THR A 10 -20.72 5.81 -49.70
CA THR A 10 -19.58 6.75 -49.67
C THR A 10 -20.01 8.18 -49.38
N ARG A 11 -21.26 8.55 -49.71
CA ARG A 11 -21.82 9.87 -49.42
C ARG A 11 -22.27 10.04 -47.97
N LYS A 12 -22.74 8.97 -47.32
CA LYS A 12 -23.08 8.99 -45.88
C LYS A 12 -21.84 9.11 -44.99
N LYS A 13 -20.80 8.32 -45.28
CA LYS A 13 -19.54 8.38 -44.51
C LYS A 13 -18.88 9.75 -44.61
N LYS A 14 -18.87 10.35 -45.80
CA LYS A 14 -18.33 11.70 -45.99
C LYS A 14 -19.18 12.80 -45.32
N ARG A 15 -20.50 12.61 -45.15
CA ARG A 15 -21.38 13.52 -44.39
C ARG A 15 -21.20 13.37 -42.88
N GLU A 16 -21.12 12.15 -42.34
CA GLU A 16 -20.85 11.93 -40.91
C GLU A 16 -19.48 12.47 -40.48
N GLU A 17 -18.50 12.46 -41.38
CA GLU A 17 -17.15 12.98 -41.15
C GLU A 17 -17.06 14.52 -41.36
N GLN A 18 -17.91 15.09 -42.22
CA GLN A 18 -18.09 16.55 -42.37
C GLN A 18 -18.91 17.16 -41.21
N ASP A 19 -19.93 16.48 -40.72
CA ASP A 19 -20.76 16.93 -39.59
C ASP A 19 -19.95 16.90 -38.27
N LYS A 20 -18.99 15.97 -38.12
CA LYS A 20 -18.02 15.96 -37.01
C LYS A 20 -16.99 17.09 -37.06
N ALA A 21 -16.69 17.61 -38.25
CA ALA A 21 -15.74 18.71 -38.44
C ALA A 21 -16.39 20.08 -38.22
N GLU A 22 -17.73 20.18 -38.31
CA GLU A 22 -18.45 21.45 -38.18
C GLU A 22 -18.67 21.86 -36.72
N ASN A 23 -18.72 20.92 -35.76
CA ASN A 23 -18.87 21.24 -34.33
C ASN A 23 -18.06 20.30 -33.39
N PRO A 24 -16.72 20.46 -33.30
CA PRO A 24 -15.85 19.69 -32.40
C PRO A 24 -16.18 19.82 -30.91
N TRP A 25 -17.04 20.78 -30.55
CA TRP A 25 -17.43 21.07 -29.18
C TRP A 25 -18.56 20.17 -28.66
N GLN A 26 -19.37 19.57 -29.54
CA GLN A 26 -20.53 18.76 -29.14
C GLN A 26 -20.17 17.33 -28.66
N TRP A 27 -19.18 16.67 -29.27
CA TRP A 27 -18.74 15.36 -28.77
C TRP A 27 -17.99 15.48 -27.43
N LYS A 28 -17.36 16.64 -27.22
CA LYS A 28 -16.65 16.97 -25.98
C LYS A 28 -17.63 17.24 -24.85
N SER A 29 -18.76 17.90 -25.10
CA SER A 29 -19.81 18.09 -24.09
C SER A 29 -20.44 16.75 -23.68
N TYR A 30 -20.81 15.90 -24.65
CA TYR A 30 -21.39 14.58 -24.39
C TYR A 30 -20.48 13.70 -23.52
N SER A 31 -19.18 13.63 -23.85
CA SER A 31 -18.23 12.84 -23.04
C SER A 31 -17.97 13.43 -21.65
N THR A 32 -18.02 14.76 -21.50
CA THR A 32 -17.87 15.38 -20.18
C THR A 32 -19.11 15.23 -19.30
N GLU A 33 -20.30 15.17 -19.89
CA GLU A 33 -21.56 15.00 -19.15
C GLU A 33 -21.70 13.57 -18.62
N ASP A 34 -21.40 12.56 -19.44
CA ASP A 34 -21.42 11.16 -19.00
C ASP A 34 -20.31 10.84 -17.98
N LEU A 35 -19.12 11.44 -18.14
CA LEU A 35 -18.06 11.30 -17.14
C LEU A 35 -18.42 11.99 -15.82
N LYS A 36 -19.04 13.17 -15.88
CA LYS A 36 -19.56 13.83 -14.67
C LYS A 36 -20.64 12.99 -14.00
N ARG A 37 -21.57 12.42 -14.78
CA ARG A 37 -22.66 11.59 -14.25
C ARG A 37 -22.14 10.32 -13.59
N THR A 38 -21.21 9.61 -14.21
CA THR A 38 -20.60 8.39 -13.64
C THR A 38 -19.73 8.67 -12.42
N VAL A 39 -19.02 9.80 -12.38
CA VAL A 39 -18.27 10.24 -11.19
C VAL A 39 -19.23 10.65 -10.08
N PHE A 40 -20.31 11.38 -10.38
CA PHE A 40 -21.33 11.73 -9.39
C PHE A 40 -22.02 10.49 -8.82
N GLU A 41 -22.43 9.55 -9.67
CA GLU A 41 -23.01 8.27 -9.27
C GLU A 41 -22.01 7.42 -8.46
N SER A 42 -20.73 7.42 -8.83
CA SER A 42 -19.67 6.73 -8.05
C SER A 42 -19.41 7.40 -6.70
N THR A 43 -19.45 8.73 -6.62
CA THR A 43 -19.31 9.46 -5.34
C THR A 43 -20.52 9.25 -4.45
N ASP A 44 -21.74 9.26 -4.98
CA ASP A 44 -22.95 9.00 -4.19
C ASP A 44 -22.99 7.55 -3.70
N SER A 45 -22.54 6.60 -4.54
CA SER A 45 -22.36 5.19 -4.16
C SER A 45 -21.32 5.00 -3.06
N ALA A 46 -20.18 5.69 -3.15
CA ALA A 46 -19.13 5.66 -2.13
C ALA A 46 -19.59 6.33 -0.81
N ILE A 47 -20.35 7.43 -0.88
CA ILE A 47 -20.92 8.10 0.29
C ILE A 47 -21.98 7.20 0.96
N ARG A 48 -22.83 6.54 0.17
CA ARG A 48 -23.84 5.59 0.68
C ARG A 48 -23.18 4.35 1.30
N SER A 49 -22.10 3.85 0.71
CA SER A 49 -21.29 2.77 1.27
C SER A 49 -20.54 3.19 2.54
N ALA A 50 -20.05 4.44 2.63
CA ALA A 50 -19.46 4.97 3.85
C ALA A 50 -20.52 5.15 4.96
N ARG A 51 -21.75 5.56 4.61
CA ARG A 51 -22.87 5.64 5.55
C ARG A 51 -23.33 4.27 6.04
N SER A 52 -23.36 3.24 5.21
CA SER A 52 -23.73 1.89 5.67
C SER A 52 -22.69 1.27 6.60
N ILE A 53 -21.40 1.59 6.42
CA ILE A 53 -20.35 1.25 7.41
C ILE A 53 -20.58 1.99 8.72
N HIS A 54 -20.97 3.27 8.68
CA HIS A 54 -21.28 4.05 9.88
C HIS A 54 -22.49 3.50 10.65
N GLU A 55 -23.56 3.08 9.96
CA GLU A 55 -24.76 2.53 10.60
C GLU A 55 -24.56 1.11 11.15
N ASN A 56 -23.83 0.23 10.43
CA ASN A 56 -23.52 -1.13 10.91
C ASN A 56 -22.44 -1.13 12.02
N SER A 57 -21.57 -0.12 12.07
CA SER A 57 -20.54 0.05 13.11
C SER A 57 -21.13 0.57 14.43
N SER A 58 -22.27 1.25 14.43
CA SER A 58 -22.83 1.86 15.65
C SER A 58 -23.14 0.84 16.75
N THR A 59 -23.71 -0.33 16.41
CA THR A 59 -24.00 -1.40 17.39
C THR A 59 -22.71 -2.07 17.89
N HIS A 60 -21.70 -2.22 17.04
CA HIS A 60 -20.37 -2.71 17.43
C HIS A 60 -19.60 -1.69 18.29
N ILE A 61 -19.76 -0.40 18.04
CA ILE A 61 -19.16 0.67 18.84
C ILE A 61 -19.86 0.77 20.20
N GLN A 62 -21.18 0.63 20.27
CA GLN A 62 -21.93 0.63 21.53
C GLN A 62 -21.57 -0.59 22.39
N THR A 63 -21.51 -1.79 21.81
CA THR A 63 -21.07 -2.99 22.55
C THR A 63 -19.63 -2.88 23.04
N LEU A 64 -18.73 -2.27 22.25
CA LEU A 64 -17.37 -1.95 22.71
C LEU A 64 -17.38 -0.93 23.87
N GLN A 65 -18.25 0.08 23.82
CA GLN A 65 -18.41 1.05 24.91
C GLN A 65 -18.88 0.38 26.21
N ASP A 66 -19.73 -0.64 26.12
CA ASP A 66 -20.19 -1.42 27.28
C ASP A 66 -19.13 -2.42 27.80
N LEU A 67 -18.21 -2.86 26.93
CA LEU A 67 -17.08 -3.72 27.30
C LEU A 67 -15.95 -2.95 28.01
N ILE A 68 -15.73 -1.68 27.66
CA ILE A 68 -14.71 -0.81 28.28
C ILE A 68 -14.82 -0.77 29.82
N PRO A 69 -15.97 -0.50 30.45
CA PRO A 69 -16.07 -0.46 31.91
C PRO A 69 -15.83 -1.83 32.55
N THR A 70 -16.24 -2.91 31.88
CA THR A 70 -16.05 -4.30 32.34
C THR A 70 -14.59 -4.71 32.29
N VAL A 71 -13.89 -4.41 31.18
CA VAL A 71 -12.44 -4.65 31.06
C VAL A 71 -11.68 -3.77 32.04
N LYS A 72 -12.11 -2.51 32.23
CA LYS A 72 -11.50 -1.58 33.18
C LYS A 72 -11.63 -2.06 34.62
N SER A 73 -12.78 -2.59 35.04
CA SER A 73 -12.98 -3.09 36.41
C SER A 73 -12.15 -4.35 36.68
N GLN A 74 -12.13 -5.29 35.72
CA GLN A 74 -11.30 -6.49 35.79
C GLN A 74 -9.82 -6.13 35.85
N TYR A 75 -9.36 -5.25 34.95
CA TYR A 75 -7.99 -4.78 34.92
C TYR A 75 -7.60 -4.03 36.21
N LYS A 76 -8.49 -3.18 36.74
CA LYS A 76 -8.26 -2.46 38.00
C LYS A 76 -8.07 -3.41 39.19
N SER A 77 -8.80 -4.53 39.25
CA SER A 77 -8.62 -5.54 40.30
C SER A 77 -7.24 -6.21 40.23
N TYR A 78 -6.79 -6.55 39.01
CA TYR A 78 -5.44 -7.08 38.81
C TYR A 78 -4.37 -6.06 39.16
N GLU A 79 -4.52 -4.81 38.72
CA GLU A 79 -3.59 -3.72 39.06
C GLU A 79 -3.50 -3.52 40.57
N GLU A 80 -4.62 -3.42 41.28
CA GLU A 80 -4.63 -3.21 42.73
C GLU A 80 -3.92 -4.35 43.48
N SER A 81 -4.15 -5.61 43.07
CA SER A 81 -3.48 -6.76 43.68
C SER A 81 -1.97 -6.77 43.39
N PHE A 82 -1.56 -6.38 42.18
CA PHE A 82 -0.16 -6.27 41.79
C PHE A 82 0.54 -5.15 42.56
N PHE A 83 -0.04 -3.95 42.58
CA PHE A 83 0.52 -2.83 43.33
C PHE A 83 0.58 -3.09 44.83
N LYS A 84 -0.43 -3.79 45.38
CA LYS A 84 -0.40 -4.21 46.78
C LYS A 84 0.74 -5.19 47.06
N LYS A 85 0.93 -6.22 46.22
CA LYS A 85 2.06 -7.15 46.34
C LYS A 85 3.41 -6.46 46.19
N VAL A 86 3.57 -5.61 45.18
CA VAL A 86 4.80 -4.83 44.97
C VAL A 86 5.06 -3.91 46.15
N LYS A 87 4.03 -3.30 46.74
CA LYS A 87 4.18 -2.44 47.92
C LYS A 87 4.53 -3.24 49.18
N ASP A 88 3.90 -4.40 49.39
CA ASP A 88 4.20 -5.30 50.51
C ASP A 88 5.63 -5.86 50.38
N GLU A 89 6.03 -6.25 49.17
CA GLU A 89 7.38 -6.71 48.83
C GLU A 89 8.40 -5.57 48.90
N LEU A 90 8.04 -4.32 48.59
CA LEU A 90 8.89 -3.14 48.77
C LEU A 90 9.08 -2.80 50.25
N MET A 91 8.04 -2.94 51.06
CA MET A 91 8.13 -2.81 52.52
C MET A 91 9.01 -3.91 53.12
N SER A 92 8.94 -5.14 52.60
CA SER A 92 9.85 -6.23 52.95
C SER A 92 11.27 -6.01 52.42
N ALA A 93 11.44 -5.47 51.21
CA ALA A 93 12.75 -5.16 50.62
C ALA A 93 13.46 -4.00 51.34
N ARG A 94 12.73 -3.20 52.13
CA ARG A 94 13.33 -2.23 53.07
C ARG A 94 14.22 -2.93 54.11
N GLU A 95 13.98 -4.21 54.39
CA GLU A 95 14.81 -5.06 55.26
C GLU A 95 16.08 -5.56 54.53
N HIS A 96 16.12 -5.47 53.19
CA HIS A 96 17.23 -5.89 52.33
C HIS A 96 17.62 -4.79 51.31
N PRO A 97 18.33 -3.73 51.75
CA PRO A 97 18.63 -2.55 50.93
C PRO A 97 19.40 -2.85 49.63
N ALA A 98 20.18 -3.94 49.58
CA ALA A 98 20.90 -4.37 48.39
C ALA A 98 19.96 -4.84 47.26
N ILE A 99 18.88 -5.54 47.59
CA ILE A 99 17.90 -6.06 46.62
C ILE A 99 17.02 -4.90 46.11
N ALA A 100 16.58 -4.02 47.01
CA ALA A 100 15.81 -2.83 46.64
C ALA A 100 16.60 -1.90 45.70
N GLY A 101 17.90 -1.72 45.94
CA GLY A 101 18.78 -0.97 45.05
C GLY A 101 18.86 -1.56 43.63
N GLY A 102 18.99 -2.89 43.53
CA GLY A 102 18.99 -3.58 42.23
C GLY A 102 17.68 -3.41 41.46
N VAL A 103 16.54 -3.53 42.13
CA VAL A 103 15.21 -3.35 41.52
C VAL A 103 14.99 -1.89 41.10
N ALA A 104 15.43 -0.92 41.90
CA ALA A 104 15.35 0.50 41.56
C ALA A 104 16.22 0.86 40.34
N VAL A 105 17.43 0.30 40.25
CA VAL A 105 18.31 0.49 39.09
C VAL A 105 17.72 -0.15 37.83
N ALA A 106 17.19 -1.38 37.93
CA ALA A 106 16.57 -2.07 36.81
C ALA A 106 15.31 -1.35 36.30
N THR A 107 14.44 -0.88 37.20
CA THR A 107 13.25 -0.10 36.84
C THR A 107 13.61 1.28 36.30
N GLY A 108 14.62 1.95 36.86
CA GLY A 108 15.15 3.21 36.33
C GLY A 108 15.72 3.06 34.92
N LEU A 109 16.46 1.98 34.67
CA LEU A 109 16.92 1.62 33.33
C LEU A 109 15.76 1.29 32.41
N LEU A 110 14.68 0.66 32.85
CA LEU A 110 13.53 0.36 31.99
C LEU A 110 12.69 1.61 31.66
N LEU A 111 12.59 2.55 32.59
CA LEU A 111 11.79 3.77 32.47
C LEU A 111 12.46 4.84 31.59
N MET A 112 13.78 4.83 31.50
CA MET A 112 14.55 5.70 30.62
C MET A 112 14.10 5.55 29.16
N ARG A 113 13.88 6.67 28.46
CA ARG A 113 13.39 6.67 27.06
C ARG A 113 14.33 5.96 26.07
N GLY A 114 15.64 5.98 26.33
CA GLY A 114 16.66 5.41 25.43
C GLY A 114 16.68 3.89 25.43
N THR A 115 16.81 3.30 26.61
CA THR A 115 16.83 1.84 26.85
C THR A 115 15.52 1.17 26.43
N ARG A 116 14.36 1.80 26.64
CA ARG A 116 13.07 1.30 26.13
C ARG A 116 13.08 1.17 24.61
N ARG A 117 13.56 2.19 23.90
CA ARG A 117 13.67 2.16 22.43
C ARG A 117 14.73 1.15 21.95
N PHE A 118 15.81 1.00 22.71
CA PHE A 118 16.86 0.03 22.45
C PHE A 118 16.34 -1.42 22.57
N LEU A 119 15.66 -1.72 23.68
CA LEU A 119 15.01 -3.02 23.92
C LEU A 119 13.99 -3.30 22.82
N PHE A 120 13.09 -2.38 22.49
CA PHE A 120 12.12 -2.60 21.42
C PHE A 120 12.75 -2.88 20.05
N ARG A 121 13.84 -2.19 19.69
CA ARG A 121 14.52 -2.43 18.39
C ARG A 121 15.21 -3.79 18.36
N HIS A 122 15.77 -4.25 19.48
CA HIS A 122 16.48 -5.52 19.55
C HIS A 122 15.58 -6.73 19.82
N THR A 123 14.49 -6.58 20.58
CA THR A 123 13.60 -7.70 20.94
C THR A 123 12.50 -7.89 19.90
N LEU A 124 11.81 -6.84 19.45
CA LEU A 124 10.73 -6.99 18.46
C LEU A 124 11.25 -7.42 17.08
N GLY A 125 12.47 -7.03 16.72
CA GLY A 125 13.11 -7.49 15.49
C GLY A 125 13.37 -9.00 15.46
N ARG A 126 13.57 -9.62 16.63
CA ARG A 126 13.80 -11.06 16.78
C ARG A 126 12.50 -11.86 16.95
N LEU A 127 11.40 -11.19 17.31
CA LEU A 127 10.07 -11.77 17.42
C LEU A 127 9.28 -11.71 16.10
N GLN A 128 9.93 -11.41 14.97
CA GLN A 128 9.27 -11.54 13.67
C GLN A 128 8.89 -13.01 13.46
N SER A 129 7.60 -13.26 13.29
CA SER A 129 7.07 -14.58 12.94
C SER A 129 7.84 -15.17 11.75
N GLU A 130 8.06 -16.47 11.76
CA GLU A 130 8.71 -17.20 10.66
C GLU A 130 8.01 -16.90 9.32
N GLU A 131 6.69 -16.75 9.35
CA GLU A 131 5.88 -16.37 8.19
C GLU A 131 6.21 -14.96 7.67
N ALA A 132 6.55 -14.02 8.56
CA ALA A 132 6.91 -12.65 8.17
C ALA A 132 8.30 -12.61 7.51
N LEU A 133 9.23 -13.43 7.99
CA LEU A 133 10.55 -13.59 7.38
C LEU A 133 10.45 -14.25 6.01
N TYR A 134 9.66 -15.32 5.89
CA TYR A 134 9.39 -15.99 4.62
C TYR A 134 8.76 -15.04 3.59
N ASN A 135 7.71 -14.31 3.98
CA ASN A 135 7.07 -13.31 3.12
C ASN A 135 8.05 -12.21 2.66
N LYS A 136 8.98 -11.79 3.53
CA LYS A 136 10.02 -10.82 3.17
C LYS A 136 11.00 -11.39 2.15
N ALA A 137 11.43 -12.63 2.33
CA ALA A 137 12.30 -13.33 1.38
C ALA A 137 11.62 -13.51 0.02
N GLU A 138 10.36 -13.95 0.00
CA GLU A 138 9.59 -14.15 -1.24
C GLU A 138 9.42 -12.83 -2.01
N ARG A 139 9.11 -11.74 -1.32
CA ARG A 139 9.02 -10.40 -1.95
C ARG A 139 10.35 -9.96 -2.55
N ASN A 140 11.46 -10.21 -1.85
CA ASN A 140 12.79 -9.88 -2.36
C ASN A 140 13.14 -10.69 -3.61
N VAL A 141 12.86 -12.00 -3.61
CA VAL A 141 13.07 -12.86 -4.79
C VAL A 141 12.22 -12.40 -5.97
N LYS A 142 10.93 -12.12 -5.74
CA LYS A 142 10.03 -11.58 -6.79
C LYS A 142 10.55 -10.27 -7.37
N LYS A 143 10.97 -9.33 -6.52
CA LYS A 143 11.53 -8.04 -6.96
C LYS A 143 12.81 -8.25 -7.79
N LEU A 144 13.68 -9.17 -7.36
CA LEU A 144 14.93 -9.45 -8.06
C LEU A 144 14.67 -10.09 -9.43
N ASN A 145 13.75 -11.06 -9.52
CA ASN A 145 13.38 -11.68 -10.78
C ASN A 145 12.85 -10.64 -11.79
N LEU A 146 11.97 -9.74 -11.36
CA LEU A 146 11.48 -8.64 -12.21
C LEU A 146 12.63 -7.75 -12.70
N SER A 147 13.57 -7.40 -11.81
CA SER A 147 14.75 -6.59 -12.17
C SER A 147 15.65 -7.29 -13.18
N VAL A 148 15.89 -8.59 -13.00
CA VAL A 148 16.72 -9.40 -13.91
C VAL A 148 16.06 -9.51 -15.29
N ASP A 149 14.74 -9.68 -15.35
CA ASP A 149 14.01 -9.77 -16.61
C ASP A 149 14.02 -8.45 -17.38
N LEU A 150 13.89 -7.32 -16.68
CA LEU A 150 14.06 -5.99 -17.29
C LEU A 150 15.49 -5.81 -17.83
N MET A 151 16.50 -6.14 -17.01
CA MET A 151 17.91 -6.04 -17.41
C MET A 151 18.22 -6.92 -18.62
N LYS A 152 17.66 -8.14 -18.71
CA LYS A 152 17.83 -9.02 -19.88
C LYS A 152 17.24 -8.39 -21.15
N LYS A 153 16.07 -7.76 -21.06
CA LYS A 153 15.42 -7.09 -22.20
C LYS A 153 16.24 -5.89 -22.67
N GLU A 154 16.69 -5.06 -21.74
CA GLU A 154 17.52 -3.89 -22.05
C GLU A 154 18.87 -4.32 -22.65
N SER A 155 19.49 -5.37 -22.09
CA SER A 155 20.76 -5.91 -22.58
C SER A 155 20.66 -6.44 -24.02
N LYS A 156 19.58 -7.16 -24.37
CA LYS A 156 19.32 -7.60 -25.75
C LYS A 156 19.19 -6.42 -26.71
N LYS A 157 18.42 -5.40 -26.33
CA LYS A 157 18.23 -4.19 -27.13
C LYS A 157 19.54 -3.44 -27.38
N LEU A 158 20.43 -3.39 -26.39
CA LEU A 158 21.75 -2.78 -26.54
C LEU A 158 22.65 -3.61 -27.46
N LEU A 159 22.64 -4.93 -27.34
CA LEU A 159 23.41 -5.82 -28.22
C LEU A 159 22.95 -5.72 -29.69
N GLU A 160 21.65 -5.67 -29.94
CA GLU A 160 21.10 -5.48 -31.29
C GLU A 160 21.54 -4.15 -31.89
N ARG A 161 21.49 -3.06 -31.11
CA ARG A 161 21.97 -1.73 -31.54
C ARG A 161 23.46 -1.71 -31.80
N ALA A 162 24.26 -2.35 -30.95
CA ALA A 162 25.70 -2.45 -31.13
C ALA A 162 26.06 -3.28 -32.37
N ALA A 163 25.34 -4.39 -32.61
CA ALA A 163 25.50 -5.21 -33.80
C ALA A 163 25.14 -4.44 -35.07
N PHE A 164 24.02 -3.71 -35.06
CA PHE A 164 23.59 -2.86 -36.17
C PHE A 164 24.59 -1.75 -36.46
N ALA A 165 25.07 -1.03 -35.43
CA ALA A 165 26.10 -0.02 -35.59
C ALA A 165 27.40 -0.60 -36.18
N LYS A 166 27.80 -1.80 -35.74
CA LYS A 166 28.97 -2.50 -36.29
C LYS A 166 28.81 -2.85 -37.77
N THR A 167 27.62 -3.29 -38.20
CA THR A 167 27.37 -3.57 -39.62
C THR A 167 27.37 -2.29 -40.46
N ASP A 168 26.77 -1.21 -39.97
CA ASP A 168 26.76 0.09 -40.64
C ASP A 168 28.17 0.67 -40.78
N MET A 169 28.98 0.61 -39.71
CA MET A 169 30.38 1.06 -39.76
C MET A 169 31.21 0.28 -40.78
N LYS A 170 31.05 -1.06 -40.83
CA LYS A 170 31.72 -1.89 -41.83
C LYS A 170 31.31 -1.50 -43.25
N ARG A 171 30.01 -1.27 -43.48
CA ARG A 171 29.48 -0.83 -44.76
C ARG A 171 30.04 0.53 -45.17
N GLY A 172 30.04 1.51 -44.27
CA GLY A 172 30.63 2.82 -44.52
C GLY A 172 32.13 2.74 -44.85
N HIS A 173 32.89 1.89 -44.15
CA HIS A 173 34.30 1.67 -44.46
C HIS A 173 34.53 1.04 -45.85
N THR A 174 33.64 0.16 -46.30
CA THR A 174 33.72 -0.43 -47.65
C THR A 174 33.23 0.48 -48.77
N GLU A 175 32.45 1.53 -48.47
CA GLU A 175 31.99 2.51 -49.46
C GLU A 175 32.96 3.69 -49.63
N VAL A 176 33.86 3.93 -48.66
CA VAL A 176 34.85 5.02 -48.66
C VAL A 176 36.24 4.57 -49.17
N MET A 177 36.52 3.27 -49.19
CA MET A 177 37.69 2.67 -49.86
C MET A 177 37.34 2.19 -51.26
#